data_AF-A0A3S1RFH1-F1
#
_entry.id   AF-A0A3S1RFH1-F1
#
_cell.length_a   1.000
_cell.length_b   1.000
_cell.length_c   1.000
_cell.angle_alpha   90.00
_cell.angle_beta   90.00
_cell.angle_gamma   90.00
#
_symmetry.space_group_name_H-M   'P 1'
#
loop_
_entity.id
_entity.type
_entity.pdbx_description
1 polymer ?
#
loop_
_entity_poly.entity_id
_entity_poly.type
_entity_poly.pdbx_seq_one_letter_code
_entity_poly.pdbx_strand_id
1 'polypeptide(L)' 'MSDRFALTGARIFDGADWHDNAALVVSGGHVEAILPAGALPSGVASIETGGGLLAPGFV' A
#
# COMPACT_ATOMS: atom_id res chain seq x y z
N MET A 1 -7.14 18.94 -3.68
CA MET A 1 -7.64 17.62 -3.24
C MET A 1 -6.42 16.75 -3.12
N SER A 2 -6.11 16.23 -1.94
CA SER A 2 -5.03 15.25 -1.83
C SER A 2 -5.66 13.88 -2.04
N ASP A 3 -5.31 13.23 -3.14
CA ASP A 3 -5.80 11.88 -3.46
C ASP A 3 -5.04 10.89 -2.57
N ARG A 4 -5.52 10.74 -1.33
CA ARG A 4 -5.03 9.74 -0.39
C ARG A 4 -5.75 8.42 -0.68
N PHE A 5 -4.99 7.39 -1.05
CA PHE A 5 -5.52 6.07 -1.36
C PHE A 5 -4.59 4.98 -0.82
N ALA A 6 -5.09 3.75 -0.78
CA ALA A 6 -4.31 2.58 -0.37
C ALA A 6 -4.31 1.52 -1.47
N LEU A 7 -3.14 0.91 -1.70
CA LEU A 7 -3.02 -0.33 -2.47
C LEU A 7 -3.10 -1.51 -1.51
N THR A 8 -3.96 -2.48 -1.82
CA THR A 8 -4.23 -3.67 -0.99
C THR A 8 -4.18 -4.95 -1.82
N GLY A 9 -4.12 -6.10 -1.14
CA GLY A 9 -4.20 -7.41 -1.80
C GLY A 9 -2.88 -7.97 -2.33
N ALA A 10 -1.81 -7.17 -2.41
CA ALA A 10 -0.46 -7.65 -2.72
C ALA A 10 0.32 -8.02 -1.45
N ARG A 11 1.33 -8.89 -1.64
CA ARG A 11 2.44 -8.98 -0.70
C ARG A 11 3.44 -7.86 -1.01
N ILE A 12 3.81 -7.06 -0.02
CA ILE A 12 4.61 -5.85 -0.24
C ILE A 12 6.06 -6.12 0.14
N PHE A 13 6.99 -5.76 -0.73
CA PHE A 13 8.41 -5.62 -0.41
C PHE A 13 8.74 -4.13 -0.35
N ASP A 14 9.37 -3.66 0.73
CA ASP A 14 9.69 -2.24 0.90
C ASP A 14 11.16 -1.89 0.60
N GLY A 15 11.97 -2.90 0.22
CA GLY A 15 13.41 -2.77 0.00
C GLY A 15 14.26 -3.40 1.11
N ALA A 16 13.67 -3.71 2.27
CA ALA A 16 14.32 -4.41 3.38
C ALA A 16 13.51 -5.66 3.80
N ASP A 17 12.21 -5.51 4.02
CA ASP A 17 11.34 -6.51 4.60
C ASP A 17 10.13 -6.85 3.72
N TRP A 18 9.57 -8.03 3.95
CA TRP A 18 8.31 -8.46 3.34
C TRP A 18 7.14 -8.26 4.30
N HIS A 19 6.06 -7.67 3.80
CA HIS A 19 4.83 -7.41 4.53
C HIS A 19 3.68 -8.22 3.93
N ASP A 20 3.19 -9.17 4.70
CA ASP A 20 2.01 -9.98 4.38
C ASP A 20 0.74 -9.34 4.96
N ASN A 21 -0.39 -9.42 4.25
CA ASN A 21 -1.68 -8.82 4.65
C ASN A 21 -1.57 -7.33 5.03
N ALA A 22 -0.82 -6.57 4.24
CA ALA A 22 -0.57 -5.14 4.46
C ALA A 22 -1.19 -4.27 3.36
N ALA A 23 -1.27 -2.96 3.62
CA ALA A 23 -1.71 -1.93 2.71
C ALA A 23 -0.63 -0.86 2.56
N LEU A 24 -0.38 -0.40 1.33
CA LEU A 24 0.48 0.75 1.04
C LEU A 24 -0.38 2.00 0.91
N VAL A 25 -0.26 2.95 1.84
CA VAL A 25 -0.96 4.23 1.77
C VAL A 25 -0.12 5.22 0.98
N VAL A 26 -0.72 5.84 -0.03
CA VAL A 26 -0.14 6.89 -0.85
C VAL A 26 -0.91 8.18 -0.61
N SER A 27 -0.18 9.29 -0.43
CA SER A 27 -0.76 10.61 -0.23
C SER A 27 0.14 11.66 -0.86
N GLY A 28 -0.44 12.52 -1.70
CA GLY A 28 0.31 13.61 -2.34
C GLY A 28 1.51 13.12 -3.16
N GLY A 29 1.39 11.97 -3.82
CA GLY A 29 2.46 11.39 -4.65
C GLY A 29 3.60 10.72 -3.87
N HIS A 30 3.47 10.57 -2.55
CA HIS A 30 4.47 9.94 -1.69
C HIS A 30 3.88 8.70 -1.00
N VAL A 31 4.74 7.74 -0.70
CA VAL A 31 4.38 6.65 0.24
C VAL A 31 4.26 7.25 1.63
N GLU A 32 3.05 7.20 2.18
CA GLU A 32 2.76 7.73 3.51
C GLU A 32 3.05 6.68 4.59
N ALA A 33 2.61 5.43 4.38
CA ALA A 33 2.77 4.34 5.34
C ALA A 33 2.60 2.97 4.68
N ILE A 34 3.21 1.94 5.29
CA ILE A 34 2.80 0.55 5.16
C ILE A 34 2.19 0.14 6.50
N LEU A 35 0.97 -0.38 6.48
CA LEU A 35 0.25 -0.78 7.69
C LEU A 35 -0.51 -2.10 7.48
N PRO A 36 -0.83 -2.86 8.54
CA PRO A 36 -1.67 -4.05 8.41
C PRO A 36 -2.99 -3.68 7.70
N ALA A 37 -3.46 -4.48 6.75
CA ALA A 37 -4.63 -4.14 5.93
C ALA A 37 -5.89 -3.88 6.78
N GLY A 38 -6.05 -4.60 7.90
CA GLY A 38 -7.14 -4.38 8.85
C GLY A 38 -7.03 -3.10 9.70
N ALA A 39 -5.90 -2.40 9.66
CA ALA A 39 -5.68 -1.12 10.32
C ALA A 39 -5.92 0.09 9.40
N LEU A 40 -6.36 -0.13 8.15
CA LEU A 40 -6.63 0.95 7.22
C LEU A 40 -7.79 1.83 7.73
N PRO A 41 -7.62 3.15 7.87
CA PRO A 41 -8.69 4.02 8.35
C PRO A 41 -9.92 4.01 7.44
N SER A 42 -11.11 4.01 8.05
CA SER A 42 -12.36 4.12 7.32
C SER A 42 -12.38 5.39 6.46
N GLY A 43 -12.74 5.26 5.19
CA GLY A 43 -12.83 6.38 4.25
C GLY A 43 -11.58 6.62 3.40
N VAL A 44 -10.49 5.87 3.59
CA VAL A 44 -9.40 5.83 2.60
C VAL A 44 -9.86 4.99 1.42
N ALA A 45 -9.77 5.54 0.21
CA ALA A 45 -10.07 4.78 -1.01
C ALA A 45 -9.07 3.62 -1.16
N SER A 46 -9.55 2.40 -1.32
CA SER A 46 -8.71 1.21 -1.52
C SER A 46 -8.75 0.75 -2.97
N ILE A 47 -7.58 0.42 -3.51
CA ILE A 47 -7.41 -0.19 -4.83
C ILE A 47 -6.81 -1.57 -4.61
N GLU A 48 -7.62 -2.61 -4.82
CA GLU A 48 -7.18 -4.00 -4.79
C GLU A 48 -6.30 -4.32 -5.99
N THR A 49 -5.11 -4.87 -5.77
CA THR A 49 -4.15 -5.21 -6.83
C THR A 49 -4.41 -6.59 -7.45
N GLY A 50 -5.34 -7.36 -6.90
CA GLY A 50 -5.67 -8.71 -7.38
C GLY A 50 -4.62 -9.78 -7.01
N GLY A 51 -3.84 -9.56 -5.96
CA GLY A 51 -2.75 -10.45 -5.57
C GLY A 51 -1.38 -9.97 -6.04
N GLY A 52 -0.42 -10.90 -6.06
CA GLY A 52 0.93 -10.67 -6.58
C GLY A 52 1.88 -9.98 -5.60
N LEU A 53 2.92 -9.36 -6.15
CA LEU A 53 3.96 -8.66 -5.41
C LEU A 53 3.91 -7.17 -5.73
N LEU A 54 3.97 -6.34 -4.70
CA LEU A 54 4.20 -4.90 -4.82
C LEU A 54 5.61 -4.60 -4.35
N ALA A 55 6.39 -3.91 -5.17
CA ALA A 55 7.79 -3.59 -4.88
C ALA A 55 8.12 -2.18 -5.40
N PRO A 56 9.24 -1.57 -4.95
CA PRO A 56 9.76 -0.36 -5.58
C PRO A 56 9.97 -0.58 -7.08
N GLY A 57 9.75 0.48 -7.86
CA GLY A 57 10.03 0.47 -9.29
C GLY A 57 11.50 0.19 -9.56
N PHE A 58 11.78 -0.49 -10.67
CA PHE A 58 13.16 -0.77 -11.09
C PHE A 58 13.89 0.51 -11.50
N VAL A 59 15.21 0.52 -11.28
CA VAL A 59 16.14 1.61 -11.66
C VAL A 59 17.20 1.05 -12.59
#